data_AF-A0A949LM64-F1
#
_entry.id   AF-A0A949LM64-F1
#
_cell.length_a   1.000
_cell.length_b   1.000
_cell.length_c   1.000
_cell.angle_alpha   90.00
_cell.angle_beta   90.00
_cell.angle_gamma   90.00
#
_symmetry.space_group_name_H-M   'P 1'
#
loop_
_entity.id
_entity.type
_entity.pdbx_description
1 polymer ?
#
loop_
_entity_poly.entity_id
_entity_poly.type
_entity_poly.pdbx_seq_one_letter_code
_entity_poly.pdbx_strand_id
1 'polypeptide(L)'
;MKAAILYATSNPGKIREIGRLFGFHGLEVHALADFLPGVTLDPEENGSSLGDNALIKARAYAEAVSAAPSMRGRSFVVMSDDTGIFIDGLHGEPGIRVRRWVGRKMNDEEIIEHCLRSMSGISGEDRAATFRTVLCMLPVSADGKVGEAVTAEGELRGHILEAASASRRSSAASTTTANAPSRRPYRSSGGWWGGET
;
A
#
# COMPACT_ATOMS: atom_id res chain seq x y z
N MET A 1 2.73 2.27 28.51
CA MET A 1 2.90 1.31 27.38
C MET A 1 3.02 2.10 26.10
N LYS A 2 3.91 1.71 25.18
CA LYS A 2 4.02 2.35 23.86
C LYS A 2 2.73 2.09 23.06
N ALA A 3 2.27 3.07 22.30
CA ALA A 3 1.14 2.89 21.39
C ALA A 3 1.53 1.89 20.28
N ALA A 4 0.74 0.83 20.12
CA ALA A 4 0.95 -0.18 19.08
C ALA A 4 0.20 0.22 17.80
N ILE A 5 0.89 0.24 16.68
CA ILE A 5 0.30 0.43 15.35
C ILE A 5 0.17 -0.93 14.70
N LEU A 6 -1.05 -1.36 14.40
CA LEU A 6 -1.31 -2.48 13.50
C LEU A 6 -1.36 -1.93 12.07
N TYR A 7 -0.46 -2.35 11.19
CA TYR A 7 -0.57 -1.99 9.78
C TYR A 7 -1.38 -3.07 9.03
N ALA A 8 -2.53 -2.66 8.50
CA ALA A 8 -3.49 -3.48 7.76
C ALA A 8 -2.99 -3.84 6.35
N THR A 9 -1.90 -4.60 6.29
CA THR A 9 -1.28 -5.08 5.06
C THR A 9 -0.73 -6.49 5.23
N SER A 10 -0.82 -7.29 4.18
CA SER A 10 -0.15 -8.59 4.09
C SER A 10 1.23 -8.50 3.45
N ASN A 11 1.66 -7.31 2.99
CA ASN A 11 2.95 -7.11 2.33
C ASN A 11 4.07 -6.92 3.38
N PRO A 12 5.01 -7.88 3.54
CA PRO A 12 6.07 -7.77 4.53
C PRO A 12 7.08 -6.68 4.21
N GLY A 13 7.20 -6.26 2.94
CA GLY A 13 8.01 -5.11 2.54
C GLY A 13 7.50 -3.81 3.14
N LYS A 14 6.18 -3.58 3.03
CA LYS A 14 5.50 -2.41 3.62
C LYS A 14 5.69 -2.34 5.14
N ILE A 15 5.54 -3.47 5.83
CA ILE A 15 5.77 -3.55 7.29
C ILE A 15 7.21 -3.14 7.64
N ARG A 16 8.21 -3.64 6.91
CA ARG A 16 9.62 -3.30 7.17
C ARG A 16 9.93 -1.82 6.92
N GLU A 17 9.40 -1.25 5.84
CA GLU A 17 9.64 0.16 5.47
C GLU A 17 9.00 1.10 6.49
N ILE A 18 7.71 0.92 6.76
CA ILE A 18 6.97 1.71 7.73
C ILE A 18 7.51 1.50 9.15
N GLY A 19 7.86 0.25 9.52
CA GLY A 19 8.46 -0.04 10.83
C GLY A 19 9.76 0.72 11.08
N ARG A 20 10.59 0.92 10.04
CA ARG A 20 11.79 1.78 10.15
C ARG A 20 11.42 3.24 10.37
N LEU A 21 10.45 3.76 9.61
CA LEU A 21 10.00 5.15 9.72
C LEU A 21 9.45 5.47 11.11
N PHE A 22 8.50 4.67 11.59
CA PHE A 22 7.87 4.84 12.89
C PHE A 22 8.81 4.50 14.06
N GLY A 23 9.77 3.59 13.84
CA GLY A 23 10.80 3.25 14.82
C GLY A 23 11.65 4.46 15.24
N PHE A 24 11.91 5.41 14.33
CA PHE A 24 12.58 6.67 14.69
C PHE A 24 11.79 7.52 15.70
N HIS A 25 10.47 7.34 15.75
CA HIS A 25 9.59 8.01 16.70
C HIS A 25 9.27 7.15 17.94
N GLY A 26 9.94 6.01 18.11
CA GLY A 26 9.73 5.10 19.24
C GLY A 26 8.41 4.32 19.18
N LEU A 27 7.76 4.28 18.01
CA LEU A 27 6.51 3.56 17.78
C LEU A 27 6.78 2.18 17.17
N GLU A 28 5.99 1.19 17.61
CA GLU A 28 6.11 -0.19 17.15
C GLU A 28 4.98 -0.51 16.16
N VAL A 29 5.39 -1.07 15.02
CA VAL A 29 4.48 -1.42 13.92
C VAL A 29 4.40 -2.93 13.84
N HIS A 30 3.18 -3.44 13.92
CA HIS A 30 2.85 -4.85 13.92
C HIS A 30 2.08 -5.24 12.67
N ALA A 31 2.28 -6.47 12.23
CA ALA A 31 1.47 -7.12 11.21
C ALA A 31 0.31 -7.89 11.85
N LEU A 32 -0.68 -8.27 11.05
CA LEU A 32 -1.80 -9.12 11.51
C LEU A 32 -1.32 -10.42 12.18
N ALA A 33 -0.29 -11.04 11.58
CA ALA A 33 0.25 -12.32 12.04
C ALA A 33 0.85 -12.26 13.45
N ASP A 34 1.20 -11.08 13.97
CA ASP A 34 1.70 -10.91 15.34
C ASP A 34 0.60 -11.14 16.39
N PHE A 35 -0.67 -10.94 16.01
CA PHE A 35 -1.83 -11.10 16.89
C PHE A 35 -2.68 -12.32 16.53
N LEU A 36 -2.75 -12.63 15.23
CA LEU A 36 -3.55 -13.73 14.67
C LEU A 36 -2.71 -14.57 13.68
N PRO A 37 -1.78 -15.40 14.19
CA PRO A 37 -0.96 -16.25 13.34
C PRO A 37 -1.80 -17.19 12.46
N GLY A 38 -1.49 -17.27 11.17
CA GLY A 38 -2.19 -18.12 10.21
C GLY A 38 -3.49 -17.54 9.64
N VAL A 39 -3.95 -16.38 10.14
CA VAL A 39 -5.13 -15.69 9.60
C VAL A 39 -4.73 -14.76 8.46
N THR A 40 -5.50 -14.80 7.37
CA THR A 40 -5.37 -13.85 6.25
C THR A 40 -6.67 -13.07 6.12
N LEU A 41 -6.56 -11.75 5.92
CA LEU A 41 -7.70 -10.87 5.67
C LEU A 41 -7.56 -10.22 4.28
N ASP A 42 -8.58 -10.37 3.45
CA ASP A 42 -8.73 -9.75 2.14
C ASP A 42 -10.12 -9.08 2.07
N PRO A 43 -10.36 -8.00 2.85
CA PRO A 43 -11.65 -7.34 2.87
C PRO A 43 -12.02 -6.78 1.49
N GLU A 44 -13.31 -6.81 1.16
CA GLU A 44 -13.79 -6.28 -0.11
C GLU A 44 -13.76 -4.74 -0.11
N GLU A 45 -12.74 -4.16 -0.75
CA GLU A 45 -12.63 -2.71 -0.97
C GLU A 45 -13.62 -2.23 -2.06
N ASN A 46 -14.86 -1.94 -1.65
CA ASN A 46 -15.98 -1.51 -2.50
C ASN A 46 -16.40 -0.04 -2.26
N GLY A 47 -15.50 0.75 -1.71
CA GLY A 47 -15.72 2.17 -1.45
C GLY A 47 -15.76 3.02 -2.72
N SER A 48 -16.29 4.23 -2.57
CA SER A 48 -16.38 5.23 -3.65
C SER A 48 -15.12 6.08 -3.80
N SER A 49 -14.19 6.00 -2.85
CA SER A 49 -12.94 6.75 -2.81
C SER A 49 -11.80 5.91 -2.22
N LEU A 50 -10.55 6.36 -2.39
CA LEU A 50 -9.38 5.76 -1.74
C LEU A 50 -9.52 5.78 -0.21
N GLY A 51 -10.06 6.88 0.35
CA GLY A 51 -10.30 7.00 1.77
C GLY A 51 -11.32 5.99 2.28
N ASP A 52 -12.40 5.76 1.53
CA ASP A 52 -13.41 4.74 1.88
C ASP A 52 -12.79 3.34 1.90
N ASN A 53 -11.99 2.99 0.87
CA ASN A 53 -11.32 1.70 0.79
C ASN A 53 -10.32 1.51 1.95
N ALA A 54 -9.50 2.53 2.23
CA ALA A 54 -8.57 2.50 3.35
C ALA A 54 -9.32 2.31 4.68
N LEU A 55 -10.45 3.00 4.88
CA LEU A 55 -11.28 2.86 6.08
C LEU A 55 -11.91 1.47 6.19
N ILE A 56 -12.48 0.92 5.11
CA ILE A 56 -13.03 -0.45 5.07
C ILE A 56 -11.97 -1.45 5.52
N LYS A 57 -10.75 -1.33 4.97
CA LYS A 57 -9.61 -2.17 5.35
C LYS A 57 -9.23 -2.01 6.82
N ALA A 58 -9.14 -0.78 7.32
CA ALA A 58 -8.82 -0.51 8.73
C ALA A 58 -9.86 -1.12 9.68
N ARG A 59 -11.16 -0.98 9.36
CA ARG A 59 -12.26 -1.53 10.18
C ARG A 59 -12.21 -3.05 10.23
N ALA A 60 -12.01 -3.72 9.09
CA ALA A 60 -11.90 -5.17 9.05
C ALA A 60 -10.74 -5.71 9.91
N TYR A 61 -9.59 -5.04 9.88
CA TYR A 61 -8.44 -5.42 10.72
C TYR A 61 -8.67 -5.09 12.20
N ALA A 62 -9.32 -3.96 12.50
CA ALA A 62 -9.67 -3.59 13.87
C ALA A 62 -10.62 -4.61 14.50
N GLU A 63 -11.66 -5.04 13.78
CA GLU A 63 -12.61 -6.05 14.23
C GLU A 63 -11.91 -7.39 14.52
N ALA A 64 -11.14 -7.89 13.55
CA ALA A 64 -10.44 -9.16 13.71
C ALA A 64 -9.47 -9.16 14.90
N VAL A 65 -8.64 -8.11 15.02
CA VAL A 65 -7.62 -8.04 16.08
C VAL A 65 -8.23 -7.74 17.45
N SER A 66 -9.35 -7.03 17.53
CA SER A 66 -10.06 -6.82 18.80
C SER A 66 -10.60 -8.12 19.39
N ALA A 67 -10.90 -9.12 18.55
CA ALA A 67 -11.33 -10.45 19.00
C ALA A 67 -10.18 -11.30 19.57
N ALA A 68 -8.91 -10.93 19.32
CA ALA A 68 -7.75 -11.68 19.77
C ALA A 68 -7.60 -11.62 21.31
N PRO A 69 -7.40 -12.74 22.01
CA PRO A 69 -7.20 -12.74 23.47
C PRO A 69 -6.03 -11.85 23.94
N SER A 70 -4.96 -11.75 23.13
CA SER A 70 -3.77 -10.93 23.40
C SER A 70 -4.01 -9.41 23.34
N MET A 71 -5.18 -8.99 22.84
CA MET A 71 -5.55 -7.58 22.66
C MET A 71 -6.63 -7.10 23.63
N ARG A 72 -7.20 -8.00 24.47
CA ARG A 72 -8.19 -7.62 25.47
C ARG A 72 -7.64 -6.56 26.43
N GLY A 73 -8.38 -5.46 26.57
CA GLY A 73 -8.01 -4.37 27.48
C GLY A 73 -6.86 -3.49 26.97
N ARG A 74 -6.48 -3.58 25.68
CA ARG A 74 -5.40 -2.79 25.09
C ARG A 74 -5.94 -1.81 24.06
N SER A 75 -5.44 -0.59 24.09
CA SER A 75 -5.67 0.39 23.02
C SER A 75 -4.61 0.23 21.93
N PHE A 76 -5.01 0.45 20.68
CA PHE A 76 -4.13 0.36 19.51
C PHE A 76 -4.66 1.24 18.38
N VAL A 77 -3.83 1.48 17.37
CA VAL A 77 -4.23 2.18 16.14
C VAL A 77 -4.08 1.22 14.98
N VAL A 78 -5.12 1.09 14.17
CA VAL A 78 -5.02 0.41 12.87
C VAL A 78 -4.67 1.44 11.82
N MET A 79 -3.49 1.30 11.23
CA MET A 79 -3.09 2.05 10.04
C MET A 79 -3.43 1.21 8.81
N SER A 80 -4.01 1.82 7.79
CA SER A 80 -4.23 1.20 6.48
C SER A 80 -3.88 2.20 5.38
N ASP A 81 -3.77 1.70 4.15
CA ASP A 81 -3.56 2.52 2.97
C ASP A 81 -4.34 1.96 1.79
N ASP A 82 -4.81 2.86 0.92
CA ASP A 82 -5.25 2.53 -0.43
C ASP A 82 -4.57 3.45 -1.44
N THR A 83 -4.21 2.90 -2.60
CA THR A 83 -3.46 3.62 -3.63
C THR A 83 -4.10 3.43 -5.00
N GLY A 84 -4.45 4.54 -5.64
CA GLY A 84 -4.91 4.60 -7.01
C GLY A 84 -3.83 5.12 -7.95
N ILE A 85 -4.00 4.85 -9.25
CA ILE A 85 -3.21 5.45 -10.32
C ILE A 85 -4.17 6.10 -11.33
N PHE A 86 -3.97 7.39 -11.58
CA PHE A 86 -4.81 8.21 -12.44
C PHE A 86 -3.97 8.64 -13.63
N ILE A 87 -4.35 8.22 -14.83
CA ILE A 87 -3.57 8.46 -16.05
C ILE A 87 -4.33 9.44 -16.94
N ASP A 88 -3.67 10.52 -17.33
CA ASP A 88 -4.33 11.66 -18.00
C ASP A 88 -4.89 11.26 -19.37
N GLY A 89 -4.09 10.57 -20.19
CA GLY A 89 -4.50 10.06 -21.50
C GLY A 89 -5.57 8.94 -21.45
N LEU A 90 -5.87 8.41 -20.26
CA LEU A 90 -6.96 7.46 -20.03
C LEU A 90 -8.10 8.07 -19.20
N HIS A 91 -8.21 9.39 -19.19
CA HIS A 91 -9.27 10.12 -18.49
C HIS A 91 -9.35 9.77 -16.99
N GLY A 92 -8.20 9.54 -16.36
CA GLY A 92 -8.08 9.20 -14.94
C GLY A 92 -8.25 7.72 -14.62
N GLU A 93 -8.48 6.85 -15.62
CA GLU A 93 -8.46 5.41 -15.40
C GLU A 93 -7.04 4.88 -15.11
N PRO A 94 -6.90 3.79 -14.34
CA PRO A 94 -7.96 3.05 -13.61
C PRO A 94 -8.47 3.71 -12.33
N GLY A 95 -7.77 4.73 -11.82
CA GLY A 95 -8.06 5.40 -10.57
C GLY A 95 -8.05 4.45 -9.38
N ILE A 96 -9.11 4.51 -8.56
CA ILE A 96 -9.29 3.71 -7.34
C ILE A 96 -9.49 2.21 -7.63
N ARG A 97 -9.69 1.82 -8.89
CA ARG A 97 -9.96 0.44 -9.30
C ARG A 97 -8.76 -0.25 -9.93
N VAL A 98 -7.54 0.22 -9.69
CA VAL A 98 -6.31 -0.33 -10.30
C VAL A 98 -6.20 -1.86 -10.15
N ARG A 99 -6.55 -2.42 -8.99
CA ARG A 99 -6.54 -3.87 -8.75
C ARG A 99 -7.68 -4.62 -9.42
N ARG A 100 -8.70 -3.91 -9.91
CA ARG A 100 -9.91 -4.45 -10.55
C ARG A 100 -10.22 -3.76 -11.89
N TRP A 101 -9.18 -3.28 -12.60
CA TRP A 101 -9.36 -2.43 -13.77
C TRP A 101 -10.25 -3.10 -14.82
N VAL A 102 -10.07 -4.40 -15.03
CA VAL A 102 -10.85 -5.19 -15.99
C VAL A 102 -12.04 -5.94 -15.35
N GLY A 103 -12.54 -5.47 -14.21
CA GLY A 103 -13.69 -6.07 -13.51
C GLY A 103 -13.38 -7.33 -12.69
N ARG A 104 -12.12 -7.78 -12.64
CA ARG A 104 -11.62 -8.86 -11.77
C ARG A 104 -10.31 -8.46 -11.10
N LYS A 105 -9.93 -9.16 -10.03
CA LYS A 105 -8.63 -8.95 -9.37
C LYS A 105 -7.50 -9.20 -10.36
N MET A 106 -6.54 -8.28 -10.41
CA MET A 106 -5.34 -8.34 -11.25
C MET A 106 -4.08 -8.33 -10.40
N ASN A 107 -3.09 -9.14 -10.79
CA ASN A 107 -1.74 -9.07 -10.23
C ASN A 107 -0.95 -7.88 -10.83
N ASP A 108 0.26 -7.65 -10.33
CA ASP A 108 1.09 -6.52 -10.76
C ASP A 108 1.44 -6.62 -12.26
N GLU A 109 1.79 -7.81 -12.74
CA GLU A 109 2.15 -8.05 -14.14
C GLU A 109 0.97 -7.77 -15.09
N GLU A 110 -0.22 -8.24 -14.74
CA GLU A 110 -1.45 -8.02 -15.49
C GLU A 110 -1.81 -6.54 -15.56
N ILE A 111 -1.66 -5.80 -14.45
CA ILE A 111 -1.93 -4.35 -14.40
C ILE A 111 -0.99 -3.60 -15.34
N ILE A 112 0.30 -3.92 -15.29
CA ILE A 112 1.32 -3.28 -16.14
C ILE A 112 1.04 -3.57 -17.61
N GLU A 113 0.81 -4.84 -17.95
CA GLU A 113 0.60 -5.25 -19.34
C GLU A 113 -0.68 -4.61 -19.90
N HIS A 114 -1.76 -4.60 -19.12
CA HIS A 114 -2.99 -3.90 -19.49
C HIS A 114 -2.75 -2.39 -19.62
N CYS A 115 -2.05 -1.76 -18.68
CA CYS A 115 -1.70 -0.34 -18.75
C CYS A 115 -0.94 0.00 -20.03
N LEU A 116 0.11 -0.75 -20.37
CA LEU A 116 0.91 -0.49 -21.56
C LEU A 116 0.11 -0.69 -22.85
N ARG A 117 -0.77 -1.70 -22.90
CA ARG A 117 -1.69 -1.90 -24.03
C ARG A 117 -2.68 -0.74 -24.17
N SER A 118 -3.31 -0.31 -23.08
CA SER A 118 -4.26 0.81 -23.07
C SER A 118 -3.59 2.13 -23.45
N MET A 119 -2.30 2.28 -23.13
CA MET A 119 -1.48 3.45 -23.47
C MET A 119 -0.84 3.37 -24.88
N SER A 120 -1.20 2.38 -25.70
CA SER A 120 -0.67 2.24 -27.05
C SER A 120 -1.10 3.39 -27.94
N GLY A 121 -0.15 4.11 -28.54
CA GLY A 121 -0.41 5.27 -29.38
C GLY A 121 -0.59 6.60 -28.63
N ILE A 122 -0.59 6.57 -27.29
CA ILE A 122 -0.61 7.77 -26.44
C ILE A 122 0.83 8.25 -26.21
N SER A 123 1.11 9.53 -26.40
CA SER A 123 2.45 10.11 -26.34
C SER A 123 2.47 11.45 -25.62
N GLY A 124 3.67 11.94 -25.25
CA GLY A 124 3.85 13.24 -24.63
C GLY A 124 3.18 13.37 -23.25
N GLU A 125 2.57 14.53 -23.00
CA GLU A 125 1.94 14.88 -21.72
C GLU A 125 0.74 13.98 -21.37
N ASP A 126 0.06 13.39 -22.35
CA ASP A 126 -1.04 12.45 -22.10
C ASP A 126 -0.56 11.15 -21.42
N ARG A 127 0.76 10.92 -21.35
CA ARG A 127 1.35 9.84 -20.55
C ARG A 127 1.56 10.20 -19.09
N ALA A 128 1.24 11.43 -18.68
CA ALA A 128 1.28 11.83 -17.29
C ALA A 128 0.33 10.96 -16.46
N ALA A 129 0.80 10.61 -15.26
CA ALA A 129 0.06 9.83 -14.30
C ALA A 129 0.36 10.31 -12.89
N THR A 130 -0.63 10.15 -12.00
CA THR A 130 -0.50 10.45 -10.58
C THR A 130 -0.84 9.22 -9.77
N PHE A 131 0.10 8.77 -8.93
CA PHE A 131 -0.23 7.90 -7.82
C PHE A 131 -0.81 8.74 -6.69
N ARG A 132 -2.00 8.39 -6.22
CA ARG A 132 -2.59 8.97 -5.01
C ARG A 132 -2.71 7.87 -3.97
N THR A 133 -2.22 8.13 -2.77
CA THR A 133 -2.33 7.23 -1.63
C THR A 133 -3.06 7.94 -0.51
N VAL A 134 -4.10 7.30 0.02
CA VAL A 134 -4.74 7.75 1.26
C VAL A 134 -4.34 6.79 2.37
N LEU A 135 -3.67 7.32 3.37
CA LEU A 135 -3.43 6.66 4.66
C LEU A 135 -4.64 6.91 5.55
N CYS A 136 -5.07 5.86 6.26
CA CYS A 136 -6.12 5.94 7.27
C CYS A 136 -5.58 5.42 8.60
N MET A 137 -5.77 6.18 9.68
CA MET A 137 -5.47 5.79 11.04
C MET A 137 -6.77 5.69 11.84
N LEU A 138 -7.07 4.49 12.32
CA LEU A 138 -8.28 4.17 13.06
C LEU A 138 -7.93 3.77 14.51
N PRO A 139 -8.15 4.65 15.50
CA PRO A 139 -7.90 4.32 16.89
C PRO A 139 -8.95 3.36 17.45
N VAL A 140 -8.53 2.41 18.28
CA VAL A 140 -9.36 1.49 19.04
C VAL A 140 -8.98 1.59 20.51
N SER A 141 -9.94 1.90 21.37
CA SER A 141 -9.73 2.01 22.82
C SER A 141 -9.70 0.65 23.51
N ALA A 142 -9.25 0.63 24.77
CA ALA A 142 -9.10 -0.61 25.55
C ALA A 142 -10.43 -1.35 25.80
N ASP A 143 -11.56 -0.64 25.79
CA ASP A 143 -12.91 -1.19 25.87
C ASP A 143 -13.48 -1.60 24.50
N GLY A 144 -12.66 -1.58 23.44
CA GLY A 144 -13.02 -2.01 22.09
C GLY A 144 -13.80 -0.98 21.28
N LYS A 145 -13.97 0.27 21.77
CA LYS A 145 -14.63 1.30 20.98
C LYS A 145 -13.72 1.79 19.86
N VAL A 146 -14.29 1.84 18.66
CA VAL A 146 -13.63 2.41 17.48
C VAL A 146 -13.85 3.92 17.50
N GLY A 147 -12.75 4.68 17.47
CA GLY A 147 -12.80 6.14 17.41
C GLY A 147 -12.98 6.68 15.99
N GLU A 148 -12.83 7.99 15.85
CA GLU A 148 -12.86 8.66 14.55
C GLU A 148 -11.58 8.38 13.76
N ALA A 149 -11.74 8.08 12.47
CA ALA A 149 -10.61 7.86 11.59
C ALA A 149 -9.96 9.19 11.20
N VAL A 150 -8.63 9.22 11.19
CA VAL A 150 -7.85 10.33 10.62
C VAL A 150 -7.24 9.87 9.31
N THR A 151 -7.44 10.63 8.25
CA THR A 151 -6.85 10.35 6.94
C THR A 151 -5.80 11.37 6.54
N ALA A 152 -4.83 10.93 5.75
CA ALA A 152 -3.84 11.80 5.12
C ALA A 152 -3.63 11.33 3.67
N GLU A 153 -3.56 12.27 2.75
CA GLU A 153 -3.36 12.00 1.32
C GLU A 153 -1.95 12.41 0.89
N GLY A 154 -1.36 11.60 0.01
CA GLY A 154 -0.11 11.92 -0.68
C GLY A 154 -0.24 11.67 -2.18
N GLU A 155 0.38 12.53 -2.97
CA GLU A 155 0.47 12.37 -4.42
C GLU A 155 1.92 12.19 -4.86
N LEU A 156 2.11 11.39 -5.90
CA LEU A 156 3.39 11.26 -6.62
C LEU A 156 3.08 11.37 -8.11
N ARG A 157 3.66 12.38 -8.78
CA ARG A 157 3.45 12.69 -10.22
C ARG A 157 4.63 12.27 -11.10
N GLY A 158 4.34 11.82 -12.30
CA GLY A 158 5.32 11.24 -13.22
C GLY A 158 4.66 10.77 -14.51
N HIS A 159 5.39 9.98 -15.32
CA HIS A 159 4.91 9.52 -16.63
C HIS A 159 4.99 8.00 -16.78
N ILE A 160 4.02 7.42 -17.49
CA ILE A 160 4.02 6.01 -17.87
C ILE A 160 5.06 5.78 -18.97
N LEU A 161 5.99 4.86 -18.75
CA LEU A 161 6.98 4.46 -19.76
C LEU A 161 6.32 3.83 -20.99
N GLU A 162 6.90 4.00 -22.18
CA GLU A 162 6.41 3.38 -23.41
C GLU A 162 6.57 1.85 -23.42
N ALA A 163 7.56 1.36 -22.69
CA ALA A 163 7.89 -0.04 -22.64
C ALA A 163 8.35 -0.45 -21.25
N ALA A 164 8.39 -1.76 -21.06
CA ALA A 164 8.77 -2.33 -19.80
C ALA A 164 10.21 -2.12 -19.40
N SER A 165 10.43 -1.50 -18.23
CA SER A 165 11.77 -1.40 -17.68
C SER A 165 12.31 -2.79 -17.31
N ALA A 166 13.51 -3.10 -17.79
CA ALA A 166 14.19 -4.36 -17.52
C ALA A 166 14.49 -4.56 -16.02
N SER A 167 14.47 -3.50 -15.20
CA SER A 167 14.79 -3.54 -13.77
C SER A 167 13.81 -4.34 -12.90
N ARG A 168 12.71 -4.88 -13.47
CA ARG A 168 11.73 -5.71 -12.75
C ARG A 168 11.75 -7.18 -13.13
N ARG A 169 12.42 -7.59 -14.21
CA ARG A 169 12.48 -9.00 -14.63
C ARG A 169 13.36 -9.88 -13.74
N SER A 170 14.17 -9.30 -12.85
CA SER A 170 15.15 -10.03 -12.04
C SER A 170 14.77 -10.29 -10.58
N SER A 171 13.64 -9.80 -10.08
CA SER A 171 13.26 -10.00 -8.66
C SER A 171 12.48 -11.29 -8.37
N ALA A 172 12.16 -12.10 -9.40
CA ALA A 172 11.53 -13.41 -9.24
C ALA A 172 12.54 -14.59 -9.18
N ALA A 173 13.84 -14.34 -9.37
CA ALA A 173 14.86 -15.38 -9.37
C ALA A 173 16.17 -14.89 -8.72
N SER A 174 16.29 -15.05 -7.40
CA SER A 174 17.56 -15.48 -6.77
C SER A 174 17.42 -15.57 -5.25
N THR A 175 17.41 -16.80 -4.78
CA THR A 175 17.83 -17.18 -3.43
C THR A 175 19.37 -17.07 -3.35
N THR A 176 19.86 -16.60 -2.20
CA THR A 176 21.23 -16.82 -1.66
C THR A 176 22.42 -16.01 -2.23
N THR A 177 22.92 -15.04 -1.46
CA THR A 177 24.23 -15.06 -0.72
C THR A 177 24.67 -13.64 -0.30
N ALA A 178 25.51 -13.58 0.72
CA ALA A 178 25.69 -12.48 1.67
C ALA A 178 26.76 -11.42 1.34
N ASN A 179 26.65 -10.32 2.11
CA ASN A 179 27.69 -9.43 2.69
C ASN A 179 28.12 -8.10 2.03
N ALA A 180 27.86 -7.05 2.83
CA ALA A 180 28.72 -5.92 3.24
C ALA A 180 28.76 -4.61 2.41
N PRO A 181 28.96 -3.44 3.08
CA PRO A 181 28.16 -2.24 2.85
C PRO A 181 28.88 -1.19 2.02
N SER A 182 28.16 -0.56 1.08
CA SER A 182 28.59 0.73 0.52
C SER A 182 27.44 1.73 0.63
N ARG A 183 27.76 2.88 1.22
CA ARG A 183 26.87 4.05 1.30
C ARG A 183 26.53 4.48 -0.12
N ARG A 184 25.31 4.16 -0.58
CA ARG A 184 24.72 4.73 -1.80
C ARG A 184 23.49 5.54 -1.42
N PRO A 185 23.27 6.71 -2.06
CA PRO A 185 22.05 7.47 -1.87
C PRO A 185 20.85 6.62 -2.27
N TYR A 186 19.79 6.75 -1.48
CA TYR A 186 18.51 6.06 -1.61
C TYR A 186 18.02 6.10 -3.07
N ARG A 187 18.07 4.96 -3.77
CA ARG A 187 17.29 4.70 -4.98
C ARG A 187 16.12 3.84 -4.56
N SER A 188 14.90 4.34 -4.77
CA SER A 188 13.69 3.55 -4.62
C SER A 188 13.83 2.28 -5.46
N SER A 189 13.73 1.13 -4.81
CA SER A 189 13.68 -0.15 -5.49
C SER A 189 12.35 -0.26 -6.24
N GLY A 190 12.39 -0.12 -7.58
CA GLY A 190 11.42 -0.78 -8.47
C GLY A 190 10.38 0.08 -9.20
N GLY A 191 10.73 1.27 -9.69
CA GLY A 191 9.79 2.14 -10.43
C GLY A 191 9.80 1.95 -11.96
N TRP A 192 8.60 1.91 -12.57
CA TRP A 192 8.34 2.22 -14.00
C TRP A 192 8.12 3.73 -14.17
N TRP A 193 8.85 4.49 -13.36
CA TRP A 193 8.49 5.82 -12.92
C TRP A 193 9.74 6.67 -12.96
N GLY A 194 9.73 7.72 -13.78
CA GLY A 194 10.68 8.84 -13.67
C GLY A 194 9.99 9.96 -12.91
N GLY A 195 10.55 10.36 -11.78
CA GLY A 195 10.12 11.57 -11.08
C GLY A 195 11.19 12.66 -11.23
N GLU A 196 10.75 13.89 -11.46
CA GLU A 196 11.56 15.07 -11.13
C GLU A 196 11.28 15.42 -9.66
N THR A 197 12.36 15.65 -8.90
CA THR A 197 12.32 16.05 -7.49
C THR A 197 12.01 17.52 -7.34
#